data_AF-A0A7V6G3F6-F1
#
_entry.id   AF-A0A7V6G3F6-F1
#
_cell.length_a   1.000
_cell.length_b   1.000
_cell.length_c   1.000
_cell.angle_alpha   90.00
_cell.angle_beta   90.00
_cell.angle_gamma   90.00
#
_symmetry.space_group_name_H-M   'P 1'
#
loop_
_entity.id
_entity.type
_entity.pdbx_description
1 polymer ?
#
loop_
_entity_poly.entity_id
_entity_poly.type
_entity_poly.pdbx_seq_one_letter_code
_entity_poly.pdbx_strand_id
1 'polypeptide(L)'
;MKIRRKNDNIVISNNNYEVYIQKKIFGGYYLKKFVKNSPFEMIEMREIRVDISEDDAIEIAKELLEKVYKSKKGFNDIGILPT
;
A
#
# COMPACT_ATOMS: atom_id res chain seq x y z
N MET A 1 -1.81 -14.88 -2.36
CA MET A 1 -2.09 -13.76 -1.42
C MET A 1 -2.13 -14.31 0.00
N LYS A 2 -1.66 -13.56 1.01
CA LYS A 2 -1.71 -13.96 2.42
C LYS A 2 -2.27 -12.82 3.28
N ILE A 3 -3.20 -13.14 4.17
CA ILE A 3 -3.78 -12.20 5.14
C ILE A 3 -3.27 -12.58 6.53
N ARG A 4 -2.85 -11.58 7.32
CA ARG A 4 -2.36 -11.75 8.70
C ARG A 4 -2.90 -10.63 9.57
N ARG A 5 -3.27 -10.93 10.81
CA ARG A 5 -3.55 -9.91 11.82
C ARG A 5 -2.27 -9.63 12.60
N LYS A 6 -1.87 -8.36 12.71
CA LYS A 6 -0.67 -7.93 13.43
C LYS A 6 -1.00 -6.69 14.26
N ASN A 7 -1.06 -6.86 15.58
CA ASN A 7 -1.54 -5.85 16.52
C ASN A 7 -2.93 -5.36 16.07
N ASP A 8 -3.12 -4.04 16.00
CA ASP A 8 -4.36 -3.39 15.54
C ASP A 8 -4.50 -3.28 14.01
N ASN A 9 -3.66 -3.99 13.24
CA ASN A 9 -3.67 -3.95 11.78
C ASN A 9 -4.00 -5.31 11.17
N ILE A 10 -4.69 -5.27 10.04
CA ILE A 10 -4.81 -6.41 9.12
C ILE A 10 -3.83 -6.16 7.98
N VAL A 11 -2.98 -7.14 7.70
CA VAL A 11 -1.94 -7.05 6.68
C VAL A 11 -2.25 -8.03 5.57
N ILE A 12 -2.45 -7.52 4.36
CA ILE A 12 -2.60 -8.32 3.14
C ILE A 12 -1.31 -8.22 2.34
N SER A 13 -0.75 -9.35 1.91
CA SER A 13 0.53 -9.39 1.21
C SER A 13 0.50 -10.30 -0.01
N ASN A 14 1.30 -9.95 -1.02
CA ASN A 14 1.66 -10.81 -2.14
C ASN A 14 3.18 -11.01 -2.17
N ASN A 15 3.75 -11.33 -3.34
CA ASN A 15 5.19 -11.55 -3.47
C ASN A 15 5.99 -10.25 -3.40
N ASN A 16 5.40 -9.11 -3.80
CA ASN A 16 6.12 -7.86 -4.02
C ASN A 16 5.70 -6.74 -3.07
N TYR A 17 4.47 -6.80 -2.56
CA TYR A 17 3.85 -5.71 -1.81
C TYR A 17 3.14 -6.21 -0.55
N GLU A 18 2.95 -5.28 0.38
CA GLU A 18 2.15 -5.44 1.59
C GLU A 18 1.21 -4.24 1.74
N VAL A 19 -0.04 -4.48 2.13
CA VAL A 19 -1.03 -3.46 2.44
C VAL A 19 -1.45 -3.62 3.90
N TYR A 20 -1.26 -2.56 4.66
CA TYR A 20 -1.66 -2.45 6.06
C TYR A 20 -3.01 -1.75 6.15
N ILE A 21 -3.98 -2.39 6.78
CA ILE A 21 -5.31 -1.89 7.05
C ILE A 21 -5.38 -1.56 8.53
N GLN A 22 -5.57 -0.28 8.84
CA GLN A 22 -5.64 0.24 10.21
C GLN A 22 -7.01 0.87 10.44
N LYS A 23 -7.76 0.40 11.44
CA LYS A 23 -9.04 1.00 11.80
C LYS A 23 -8.84 2.37 12.46
N LYS A 24 -9.68 3.34 12.09
CA LYS A 24 -9.70 4.67 12.72
C LYS A 24 -10.59 4.67 13.96
N ILE A 25 -10.24 5.52 14.94
CA ILE A 25 -11.01 5.67 16.18
C ILE A 25 -12.42 6.21 15.89
N PHE A 26 -12.57 7.11 14.92
CA PHE A 26 -13.83 7.77 14.57
C PHE A 26 -14.55 7.12 13.37
N GLY A 27 -14.30 5.84 13.10
CA GLY A 27 -14.85 5.12 11.94
C GLY A 27 -14.00 5.27 10.68
N GLY A 28 -14.10 4.25 9.82
CA GLY A 28 -13.28 4.12 8.60
C GLY A 28 -11.88 3.55 8.83
N TYR A 29 -11.03 3.63 7.80
CA TYR A 29 -9.74 2.91 7.75
C TYR A 29 -8.64 3.71 7.05
N TYR A 30 -7.40 3.47 7.46
CA TYR A 30 -6.21 3.79 6.69
C TYR A 30 -5.69 2.54 6.00
N LEU A 31 -5.46 2.63 4.69
CA LEU A 31 -4.81 1.60 3.90
C LEU A 31 -3.46 2.13 3.43
N LYS A 32 -2.38 1.44 3.76
CA LYS A 32 -1.01 1.85 3.40
C LYS A 32 -0.32 0.72 2.65
N LYS A 33 0.10 0.98 1.42
CA LYS A 33 0.80 0.03 0.56
C LYS A 33 2.31 0.26 0.62
N PHE A 34 3.06 -0.81 0.82
CA PHE A 34 4.52 -0.83 0.89
C PHE A 34 5.11 -1.86 -0.06
N VAL A 35 6.38 -1.65 -0.43
CA VAL A 35 7.22 -2.72 -1.01
C VAL A 35 7.53 -3.73 0.09
N LYS A 36 7.36 -5.02 -0.22
CA LYS A 36 7.61 -6.10 0.74
C LYS A 36 9.07 -6.12 1.16
N ASN A 37 9.32 -6.36 2.45
CA ASN A 37 10.64 -6.29 3.09
C ASN A 37 11.29 -4.88 3.07
N SER A 38 10.56 -3.84 2.67
CA SER A 38 11.03 -2.45 2.66
C SER A 38 10.05 -1.58 3.47
N PRO A 39 10.13 -1.60 4.81
CA PRO A 39 9.12 -0.96 5.67
C PRO A 39 9.06 0.57 5.55
N PHE A 40 10.07 1.19 4.92
CA PHE A 40 10.15 2.63 4.69
C PHE A 40 9.67 3.05 3.29
N GLU A 41 9.43 2.08 2.40
CA GLU A 41 9.07 2.34 1.01
C GLU A 41 7.56 2.23 0.82
N MET A 42 6.86 3.27 1.30
CA MET A 42 5.43 3.43 1.08
C MET A 42 5.18 3.95 -0.35
N ILE A 43 4.34 3.24 -1.10
CA ILE A 43 4.03 3.56 -2.50
C ILE A 43 2.73 4.38 -2.59
N GLU A 44 1.75 4.05 -1.75
CA GLU A 44 0.44 4.69 -1.74
C GLU A 44 -0.18 4.60 -0.35
N MET A 45 -0.92 5.64 0.01
CA MET A 45 -1.81 5.65 1.16
C MET A 45 -3.21 6.06 0.70
N ARG A 46 -4.23 5.35 1.19
CA ARG A 46 -5.64 5.68 0.99
C ARG A 46 -6.32 5.82 2.34
N GLU A 47 -7.07 6.90 2.51
CA GLU A 47 -7.94 7.10 3.66
C GLU A 47 -9.38 6.81 3.26
N ILE A 48 -10.02 5.92 4.00
CA ILE A 48 -11.46 5.67 3.93
C ILE A 48 -12.10 6.41 5.10
N ARG A 49 -12.90 7.42 4.79
CA ARG A 49 -13.57 8.27 5.79
C ARG A 49 -14.96 7.76 6.19
N VAL A 50 -15.55 6.91 5.36
CA VAL A 50 -16.85 6.30 5.63
C VAL A 50 -16.64 5.08 6.53
N ASP A 51 -17.55 4.87 7.46
CA ASP A 51 -17.55 3.63 8.24
C ASP A 51 -18.04 2.48 7.37
N ILE A 52 -17.16 1.52 7.13
CA ILE A 52 -17.41 0.35 6.27
C ILE A 52 -17.09 -0.92 7.05
N SER A 53 -17.55 -2.07 6.57
CA SER A 53 -17.21 -3.33 7.20
C SER A 53 -15.71 -3.64 7.07
N GLU A 54 -15.21 -4.51 7.94
CA GLU A 54 -13.82 -5.01 7.83
C GLU A 54 -13.61 -5.75 6.50
N ASP A 55 -14.61 -6.49 6.03
CA ASP A 55 -14.57 -7.23 4.76
C ASP A 55 -14.48 -6.27 3.56
N ASP A 56 -15.23 -5.17 3.58
CA ASP A 56 -15.13 -4.13 2.54
C ASP A 56 -13.74 -3.48 2.54
N ALA A 57 -13.18 -3.20 3.72
CA ALA A 57 -11.83 -2.66 3.83
C ALA A 57 -10.77 -3.64 3.29
N ILE A 58 -10.99 -4.94 3.50
CA ILE A 58 -10.16 -6.02 2.96
C ILE A 58 -10.26 -6.07 1.43
N GLU A 59 -11.45 -5.98 0.85
CA GLU A 59 -11.63 -5.95 -0.61
C GLU A 59 -10.91 -4.75 -1.24
N ILE A 60 -11.07 -3.55 -0.68
CA ILE A 60 -10.38 -2.35 -1.16
C ILE A 60 -8.85 -2.51 -1.03
N ALA A 61 -8.38 -3.17 0.03
CA ALA A 61 -6.97 -3.46 0.21
C ALA A 61 -6.43 -4.49 -0.79
N LYS A 62 -7.24 -5.47 -1.23
CA LYS A 62 -6.87 -6.40 -2.31
C LYS A 62 -6.70 -5.66 -3.63
N GLU A 63 -7.66 -4.80 -3.98
CA GLU A 63 -7.55 -3.96 -5.19
C GLU A 63 -6.28 -3.09 -5.13
N LEU A 64 -6.00 -2.50 -3.98
CA LEU A 64 -4.79 -1.71 -3.74
C LEU A 64 -3.52 -2.54 -3.93
N LEU A 65 -3.50 -3.77 -3.42
CA LEU A 65 -2.37 -4.69 -3.49
C LEU A 65 -2.02 -5.06 -4.94
N GLU A 66 -3.04 -5.33 -5.77
CA GLU A 66 -2.88 -5.73 -7.17
C GLU A 66 -2.53 -4.57 -8.10
N LYS A 67 -2.84 -3.34 -7.71
CA LYS A 67 -2.52 -2.16 -8.52
C LYS A 67 -1.02 -2.02 -8.76
N VAL A 68 -0.57 -2.23 -9.99
CA VAL A 68 0.84 -2.09 -10.40
C VAL A 68 1.10 -0.65 -10.85
N TYR A 69 2.09 -0.02 -10.24
CA TYR A 69 2.55 1.30 -10.62
C TYR A 69 3.71 1.20 -11.61
N LYS A 70 3.50 1.68 -12.85
CA LYS A 70 4.62 1.89 -13.76
C LYS A 70 5.40 3.12 -13.28
N SER A 71 6.64 2.92 -12.86
CA SER A 71 7.55 4.05 -12.60
C SER A 71 7.73 4.83 -13.90
N LYS A 72 7.37 6.12 -13.91
CA LYS A 72 7.60 7.02 -15.05
C LYS A 72 9.06 7.53 -15.13
N LYS A 73 10.02 6.81 -14.54
CA LYS A 73 11.44 7.19 -14.57
C LYS A 73 12.27 6.06 -15.18
N GLY A 74 12.37 6.08 -16.51
CA GLY A 74 13.65 5.78 -17.15
C GLY A 74 14.57 6.97 -16.87
N PHE A 75 15.48 6.83 -15.91
CA PHE A 75 16.65 7.71 -15.84
C PHE A 75 17.69 7.17 -16.83
N ASN A 76 17.42 7.35 -18.13
CA ASN A 76 18.48 7.35 -19.13
C ASN A 76 18.81 8.82 -19.41
N ASP A 77 20.10 9.13 -19.45
CA ASP A 77 20.72 10.44 -19.69
C ASP A 77 20.64 11.49 -18.57
N ILE A 78 21.44 11.26 -17.51
CA ILE A 78 22.23 12.37 -16.98
C ILE A 78 23.31 12.64 -18.02
N GLY A 79 23.00 13.48 -19.01
CA GLY A 79 23.97 13.99 -19.96
C GLY A 79 25.10 14.67 -19.20
N ILE A 80 26.26 14.03 -19.18
CA ILE A 80 27.52 14.66 -18.79
C ILE A 80 27.75 15.80 -19.77
N LEU A 81 27.66 17.05 -19.31
CA LEU A 81 28.13 18.20 -20.08
C LEU A 81 29.67 18.14 -20.08
N PRO A 82 30.34 18.08 -21.24
CA PRO A 82 31.79 18.23 -21.27
C PRO A 82 32.15 19.67 -20.88
N THR A 83 33.17 19.77 -20.02
CA THR A 83 33.89 20.99 -19.61
C THR A 83 34.41 21.80 -20.78
#